data_AF-A0A1E5WFE8-F1
#
_entry.id   AF-A0A1E5WFE8-F1
#
_cell.length_a   1.000
_cell.length_b   1.000
_cell.length_c   1.000
_cell.angle_alpha   90.00
_cell.angle_beta   90.00
_cell.angle_gamma   90.00
#
_symmetry.space_group_name_H-M   'P 1'
#
loop_
_entity.id
_entity.type
_entity.pdbx_description
1 polymer ?
#
loop_
_entity_poly.entity_id
_entity_poly.type
_entity_poly.pdbx_seq_one_letter_code
_entity_poly.pdbx_strand_id
1 'polypeptide(L)'
;MAKLIEVEVRRIRETHCGNEEGDLRSAVFMVAGLDWTITVDPDEEGYVGVYVELLTKGAAAWAYVRIGLVNWTTGQADTFFSREDPAMLDAGSEDLCDFGTSMLTSWMKDLQGSRYLRGDCLKIECTVDVCRDLLAFEDPPMPKSTPRHVVADGKLGS
;
A
#
# COMPACT_ATOMS: atom_id res chain seq x y z
N MET A 1 13.32 -8.21 6.28
CA MET A 1 13.54 -9.13 5.13
C MET A 1 12.71 -8.53 4.04
N ALA A 2 13.39 -7.83 3.12
CA ALA A 2 12.75 -7.12 2.05
C ALA A 2 12.05 -8.08 1.10
N LYS A 3 10.90 -7.67 0.57
CA LYS A 3 10.20 -8.41 -0.48
C LYS A 3 10.17 -7.59 -1.76
N LEU A 4 10.55 -8.23 -2.85
CA LEU A 4 10.48 -7.71 -4.20
C LEU A 4 9.15 -8.13 -4.83
N ILE A 5 8.40 -7.16 -5.37
CA ILE A 5 7.13 -7.40 -6.04
C ILE A 5 7.20 -6.75 -7.42
N GLU A 6 6.85 -7.52 -8.45
CA GLU A 6 6.72 -7.02 -9.83
C GLU A 6 5.23 -6.93 -10.20
N VAL A 7 4.79 -5.78 -10.68
CA VAL A 7 3.43 -5.54 -11.15
C VAL A 7 3.47 -5.09 -12.62
N GLU A 8 2.72 -5.77 -13.49
CA GLU A 8 2.51 -5.31 -14.86
C GLU A 8 1.32 -4.36 -14.91
N VAL A 9 1.56 -3.12 -15.33
CA VAL A 9 0.54 -2.08 -15.48
C VAL A 9 0.29 -1.85 -16.96
N ARG A 10 -0.98 -1.86 -17.37
CA ARG A 10 -1.38 -1.56 -18.74
C ARG A 10 -2.11 -0.23 -18.78
N ARG A 11 -1.72 0.64 -19.71
CA ARG A 11 -2.48 1.86 -19.99
C ARG A 11 -3.80 1.47 -20.64
N ILE A 12 -4.91 1.72 -19.95
CA ILE A 12 -6.25 1.64 -20.55
C ILE A 12 -6.43 2.89 -21.40
N ARG A 13 -6.60 2.73 -22.72
CA ARG A 13 -6.92 3.82 -23.64
C ARG A 13 -8.44 3.90 -23.73
N GLU A 14 -9.05 4.88 -23.05
CA GLU A 14 -10.48 5.21 -23.05
C GLU A 14 -11.46 4.15 -22.51
N THR A 15 -12.09 4.44 -21.36
CA THR A 15 -13.44 3.95 -21.03
C THR A 15 -14.44 5.09 -21.20
N HIS A 16 -15.28 4.96 -22.22
CA HIS A 16 -16.50 5.76 -22.39
C HIS A 16 -17.39 5.63 -21.14
N CYS A 17 -17.97 6.77 -20.71
CA CYS A 17 -18.98 6.98 -19.67
C CYS A 17 -19.59 5.72 -19.02
N GLY A 18 -19.20 5.42 -17.79
CA GLY A 18 -19.88 4.45 -16.93
C GLY A 18 -19.07 4.14 -15.68
N ASN A 19 -19.18 5.01 -14.67
CA ASN A 19 -18.89 4.87 -13.23
C ASN A 19 -17.98 3.72 -12.74
N GLU A 20 -16.95 4.12 -11.97
CA GLU A 20 -16.16 3.33 -10.98
C GLU A 20 -15.08 2.38 -11.53
N GLU A 21 -13.92 2.92 -11.90
CA GLU A 21 -12.72 2.13 -12.23
C GLU A 21 -11.48 3.00 -11.89
N GLY A 22 -11.09 3.23 -10.64
CA GLY A 22 -10.83 2.28 -9.56
C GLY A 22 -9.34 1.89 -9.65
N ASP A 23 -8.48 2.48 -8.80
CA ASP A 23 -7.02 2.30 -8.84
C ASP A 23 -6.59 0.87 -9.15
N LEU A 24 -5.58 0.70 -10.02
CA LEU A 24 -5.04 -0.62 -10.32
C LEU A 24 -4.29 -1.15 -9.10
N ARG A 25 -4.78 -2.26 -8.53
CA ARG A 25 -4.18 -2.90 -7.35
C ARG A 25 -3.46 -4.19 -7.70
N SER A 26 -2.30 -4.41 -7.10
CA SER A 26 -1.59 -5.68 -7.16
C SER A 26 -2.31 -6.78 -6.37
N ALA A 27 -1.89 -8.04 -6.55
CA ALA A 27 -2.25 -9.09 -5.61
C ALA A 27 -1.67 -8.78 -4.22
N VAL A 28 -2.42 -9.11 -3.16
CA VAL A 28 -1.95 -8.94 -1.79
C VAL A 28 -0.71 -9.78 -1.55
N PHE A 29 0.29 -9.18 -0.90
CA PHE A 29 1.53 -9.83 -0.57
C PHE A 29 1.93 -9.60 0.89
N MET A 30 2.44 -10.66 1.53
CA MET A 30 2.86 -10.59 2.93
C MET A 30 4.32 -10.16 3.07
N VAL A 31 4.60 -9.19 3.96
CA VAL A 31 5.94 -8.76 4.41
C VAL A 31 5.91 -8.58 5.93
N ALA A 32 6.85 -9.22 6.63
CA ALA A 32 6.93 -9.18 8.10
C ALA A 32 5.64 -9.61 8.83
N GLY A 33 4.82 -10.46 8.21
CA GLY A 33 3.53 -10.90 8.78
C GLY A 33 2.37 -9.94 8.56
N LEU A 34 2.60 -8.86 7.82
CA LEU A 34 1.60 -7.87 7.44
C LEU A 34 1.24 -8.03 5.97
N ASP A 35 0.00 -7.75 5.63
CA ASP A 35 -0.55 -7.77 4.29
C ASP A 35 -0.42 -6.39 3.64
N TRP A 36 0.07 -6.37 2.41
CA TRP A 36 0.33 -5.16 1.65
C TRP A 36 -0.21 -5.29 0.23
N THR A 37 -0.45 -4.16 -0.42
CA THR A 37 -0.67 -4.10 -1.86
C THR A 37 0.03 -2.88 -2.46
N ILE A 38 0.23 -2.90 -3.77
CA ILE A 38 0.63 -1.74 -4.57
C ILE A 38 -0.62 -1.21 -5.24
N THR A 39 -0.85 0.09 -5.12
CA THR A 39 -1.86 0.85 -5.87
C THR A 39 -1.17 1.65 -6.96
N VAL A 40 -1.76 1.66 -8.14
CA VAL A 40 -1.28 2.43 -9.29
C VAL A 40 -2.43 3.30 -9.77
N ASP A 41 -2.20 4.60 -9.69
CA ASP A 41 -3.16 5.62 -10.07
C ASP A 41 -2.65 6.36 -11.33
N PRO A 42 -3.29 6.16 -12.48
CA PRO A 42 -3.01 6.97 -13.67
C PRO A 42 -3.67 8.35 -13.51
N ASP A 43 -2.85 9.37 -13.27
CA ASP A 43 -3.31 10.76 -13.19
C ASP A 43 -3.86 11.25 -14.55
N GLU A 44 -4.84 12.15 -14.51
CA GLU A 44 -5.42 12.85 -15.66
C GLU A 44 -4.34 13.63 -16.46
N GLU A 45 -3.30 14.13 -15.79
CA GLU A 45 -2.16 14.79 -16.45
C GLU A 45 -1.21 13.79 -17.16
N GLY A 46 -1.45 12.49 -17.04
CA GLY A 46 -0.70 11.43 -17.68
C GLY A 46 0.56 10.99 -16.94
N TYR A 47 0.64 11.26 -15.64
CA TYR A 47 1.62 10.63 -14.76
C TYR A 47 1.14 9.26 -14.26
N VAL A 48 2.09 8.45 -13.82
CA VAL A 48 1.84 7.20 -13.12
C VAL A 48 2.15 7.41 -11.65
N GLY A 49 1.11 7.48 -10.83
CA GLY A 49 1.20 7.41 -9.39
C GLY A 49 1.34 5.96 -8.94
N VAL A 50 2.23 5.71 -7.97
CA VAL A 50 2.45 4.38 -7.40
C VAL A 50 2.63 4.51 -5.90
N TYR A 51 1.84 3.73 -5.16
CA TYR A 51 1.88 3.70 -3.71
C TYR A 51 1.88 2.25 -3.21
N VAL A 52 2.40 2.08 -2.01
CA VAL A 52 2.29 0.84 -1.25
C VAL A 52 1.33 1.10 -0.11
N GLU A 53 0.33 0.26 0.04
CA GLU A 53 -0.72 0.36 1.06
C GLU A 53 -0.59 -0.79 2.06
N LEU A 54 -0.69 -0.49 3.35
CA LEU A 54 -0.76 -1.46 4.44
C LEU A 54 -2.21 -1.88 4.66
N LEU A 55 -2.51 -3.17 4.53
CA LEU A 55 -3.88 -3.70 4.57
C LEU A 55 -4.23 -4.39 5.89
N THR A 56 -3.24 -4.76 6.71
CA THR A 56 -3.50 -5.42 7.99
C THR A 56 -4.17 -4.44 8.95
N LYS A 57 -5.47 -4.63 9.16
CA LYS A 57 -6.28 -3.80 10.06
C LYS A 57 -5.69 -3.71 11.46
N GLY A 58 -5.62 -2.49 11.99
CA GLY A 58 -5.09 -2.20 13.31
C GLY A 58 -3.56 -2.38 13.40
N ALA A 59 -2.85 -2.50 12.28
CA ALA A 59 -1.39 -2.52 12.28
C ALA A 59 -0.83 -1.17 11.83
N ALA A 60 0.28 -0.78 12.46
CA ALA A 60 1.15 0.29 12.01
C ALA A 60 2.59 -0.21 11.91
N ALA A 61 3.31 0.23 10.89
CA ALA A 61 4.65 -0.24 10.58
C ALA A 61 5.51 0.87 9.99
N TRP A 62 6.75 0.96 10.45
CA TRP A 62 7.78 1.70 9.74
C TRP A 62 8.38 0.83 8.64
N ALA A 63 8.46 1.35 7.41
CA ALA A 63 9.02 0.62 6.28
C ALA A 63 9.86 1.50 5.35
N TYR A 64 10.93 0.93 4.82
CA TYR A 64 11.61 1.47 3.65
C TYR A 64 10.88 1.01 2.39
N VAL A 65 10.52 1.98 1.55
CA VAL A 65 9.87 1.73 0.26
C VAL A 65 10.78 2.22 -0.85
N ARG A 66 10.98 1.37 -1.86
CA ARG A 66 11.63 1.73 -3.12
C ARG A 66 10.76 1.28 -4.27
N ILE A 67 10.57 2.17 -5.23
CA ILE A 67 9.77 1.92 -6.43
C ILE A 67 10.65 2.18 -7.65
N GLY A 68 10.63 1.24 -8.58
CA GLY A 68 11.42 1.27 -9.80
C GLY A 68 10.64 0.77 -11.00
N LEU A 69 11.21 1.02 -12.18
CA LEU A 69 10.69 0.52 -13.45
C LEU A 69 11.63 -0.55 -13.99
N VAL A 70 11.05 -1.67 -14.40
CA VAL A 70 11.80 -2.81 -14.95
C VAL A 70 12.05 -2.58 -16.44
N ASN A 71 13.31 -2.65 -16.83
CA ASN A 71 13.72 -2.66 -18.23
C ASN A 71 13.29 -3.98 -18.88
N TRP A 72 12.43 -3.92 -19.89
CA TRP A 72 11.91 -5.10 -20.59
C TRP A 72 12.97 -5.91 -21.36
N THR A 73 14.12 -5.30 -21.64
CA THR A 73 15.21 -5.94 -22.38
C THR A 73 16.14 -6.71 -21.45
N THR A 74 16.49 -6.11 -20.30
CA THR A 74 17.48 -6.68 -19.38
C THR A 74 16.85 -7.38 -18.17
N GLY A 75 15.58 -7.10 -17.87
CA GLY A 75 14.90 -7.54 -16.65
C GLY A 75 15.38 -6.84 -15.38
N GLN A 76 16.23 -5.81 -15.50
CA GLN A 76 16.73 -5.05 -14.35
C GLN A 76 15.83 -3.86 -14.05
N ALA A 77 15.58 -3.60 -12.77
CA ALA A 77 14.88 -2.41 -12.33
C ALA A 77 15.84 -1.24 -12.12
N ASP A 78 15.42 -0.07 -12.57
CA ASP A 78 16.03 1.20 -12.18
C ASP A 78 15.12 1.87 -11.14
N THR A 79 15.69 2.36 -10.03
CA THR A 79 14.93 3.01 -8.96
C THR A 79 14.54 4.44 -9.37
N PHE A 80 13.25 4.76 -9.29
CA PHE A 80 12.71 6.09 -9.57
C PHE A 80 12.27 6.82 -8.30
N PHE A 81 11.86 6.07 -7.28
CA PHE A 81 11.48 6.61 -5.99
C PHE A 81 12.11 5.80 -4.86
N SER A 82 12.73 6.52 -3.92
CA SER A 82 13.26 5.96 -2.68
C SER A 82 13.44 7.06 -1.65
N ARG A 83 13.25 6.74 -0.37
CA ARG A 83 13.59 7.63 0.73
C ARG A 83 14.73 7.05 1.57
N GLU A 84 15.56 7.93 2.14
CA GLU A 84 16.63 7.55 3.06
C GLU A 84 16.10 7.08 4.42
N ASP A 85 15.01 7.68 4.89
CA ASP A 85 14.33 7.33 6.14
C ASP A 85 13.10 6.45 5.89
N PRO A 86 12.78 5.51 6.80
CA PRO A 86 11.57 4.72 6.69
C PRO A 86 10.33 5.60 6.88
N ALA A 87 9.23 5.26 6.23
CA ALA A 87 7.94 5.92 6.41
C ALA A 87 7.07 5.13 7.39
N MET A 88 6.30 5.82 8.22
CA MET A 88 5.25 5.20 9.03
C MET A 88 4.04 4.97 8.14
N LEU A 89 3.54 3.73 8.09
CA LEU A 89 2.24 3.40 7.53
C LEU A 89 1.32 2.88 8.63
N ASP A 90 0.08 3.36 8.64
CA ASP A 90 -0.96 2.98 9.60
C ASP A 90 -2.25 2.63 8.87
N ALA A 91 -2.63 1.35 8.92
CA ALA A 91 -3.84 0.85 8.25
C ALA A 91 -5.14 1.42 8.83
N GLY A 92 -5.10 2.04 10.01
CA GLY A 92 -6.24 2.70 10.64
C GLY A 92 -6.39 4.17 10.24
N SER A 93 -5.41 4.75 9.54
CA SER A 93 -5.38 6.16 9.15
C SER A 93 -5.54 6.31 7.64
N GLU A 94 -6.52 7.10 7.19
CA GLU A 94 -6.72 7.40 5.77
C GLU A 94 -5.54 8.19 5.17
N ASP A 95 -4.82 8.96 5.98
CA ASP A 95 -3.71 9.81 5.54
C ASP A 95 -2.36 9.07 5.52
N LEU A 96 -2.26 7.93 6.23
CA LEU A 96 -1.02 7.18 6.44
C LEU A 96 -1.13 5.71 6.03
N CYS A 97 -2.25 5.28 5.45
CA CYS A 97 -2.41 3.88 5.04
C CYS A 97 -1.54 3.52 3.83
N ASP A 98 -1.08 4.52 3.06
CA ASP A 98 -0.21 4.34 1.91
C ASP A 98 1.04 5.23 1.92
N PHE A 99 2.01 4.87 1.09
CA PHE A 99 3.22 5.65 0.88
C PHE A 99 3.79 5.42 -0.51
N GLY A 100 4.16 6.50 -1.20
CA GLY A 100 4.64 6.42 -2.57
C GLY A 100 4.85 7.78 -3.23
N THR A 101 4.57 7.85 -4.53
CA THR A 101 4.68 9.07 -5.31
C THR A 101 3.59 9.15 -6.37
N SER A 102 3.02 10.34 -6.57
CA SER A 102 2.04 10.63 -7.62
C SER A 102 2.68 10.80 -9.01
N MET A 103 4.00 10.97 -9.08
CA MET A 103 4.70 11.35 -10.32
C MET A 103 5.91 10.45 -10.57
N LEU A 104 5.73 9.12 -10.52
CA LEU A 104 6.84 8.19 -10.74
C LEU A 104 7.43 8.35 -12.15
N THR A 105 6.57 8.50 -13.16
CA THR A 105 6.95 8.70 -14.57
C THR A 105 5.78 9.25 -15.38
N SER A 106 6.06 9.93 -16.49
CA SER A 106 5.05 10.41 -17.44
C SER A 106 4.89 9.48 -18.65
N TRP A 107 3.65 9.08 -18.95
CA TRP A 107 3.31 8.32 -20.16
C TRP A 107 3.68 9.03 -21.46
N MET A 108 3.61 10.37 -21.46
CA MET A 108 3.82 11.18 -22.65
C MET A 108 5.27 11.63 -22.81
N LYS A 109 5.94 11.99 -21.70
CA LYS A 109 7.28 12.59 -21.74
C LYS A 109 8.39 11.56 -21.55
N ASP A 110 8.24 10.65 -20.59
CA ASP A 110 9.35 9.82 -20.12
C ASP A 110 9.31 8.41 -20.72
N LEU A 111 8.11 7.89 -20.97
CA LEU A 111 7.92 6.50 -21.37
C LEU A 111 7.94 6.26 -22.88
N GLN A 112 7.64 7.28 -23.71
CA GLN A 112 7.63 7.14 -25.16
C GLN A 112 9.02 6.78 -25.70
N GLY A 113 9.15 5.60 -26.32
CA GLY A 113 10.44 5.08 -26.80
C GLY A 113 11.42 4.64 -25.72
N SER A 114 10.99 4.60 -24.45
CA SER A 114 11.82 4.16 -23.33
C SER A 114 11.95 2.62 -23.29
N ARG A 115 12.95 2.14 -22.55
CA ARG A 115 13.19 0.70 -22.30
C ARG A 115 12.19 0.07 -21.31
N TYR A 116 11.38 0.89 -20.65
CA TYR A 116 10.42 0.47 -19.63
C TYR A 116 9.01 0.28 -20.18
N LEU A 117 8.75 0.80 -21.38
CA LEU A 117 7.48 0.67 -22.07
C LEU A 117 7.57 -0.39 -23.17
N ARG A 118 6.76 -1.45 -23.09
CA ARG A 118 6.58 -2.42 -24.17
C ARG A 118 5.11 -2.44 -24.59
N GLY A 119 4.81 -1.84 -25.75
CA GLY A 119 3.44 -1.57 -26.15
C GLY A 119 2.82 -0.53 -25.22
N ASP A 120 1.75 -0.90 -24.52
CA ASP A 120 1.09 -0.08 -23.49
C ASP A 120 1.36 -0.61 -22.06
N CYS A 121 2.38 -1.45 -21.89
CA CYS A 121 2.66 -2.13 -20.63
C CYS A 121 3.94 -1.60 -19.96
N LEU A 122 3.86 -1.36 -18.65
CA LEU A 122 4.97 -1.10 -17.74
C LEU A 122 5.13 -2.28 -16.78
N LYS A 123 6.35 -2.49 -16.32
CA LYS A 123 6.64 -3.37 -15.19
C LYS A 123 7.20 -2.53 -14.06
N ILE A 124 6.52 -2.57 -12.93
CA ILE A 124 6.86 -1.81 -11.74
C ILE A 124 7.44 -2.79 -10.73
N GLU A 125 8.63 -2.47 -10.25
CA GLU A 125 9.24 -3.19 -9.14
C GLU A 125 9.06 -2.36 -7.88
N CYS A 126 8.53 -2.99 -6.83
CA CYS A 126 8.46 -2.39 -5.51
C CYS A 126 9.18 -3.25 -4.50
N THR A 127 10.02 -2.62 -3.69
CA THR A 127 10.66 -3.22 -2.53
C THR A 127 10.11 -2.62 -1.26
N VAL A 128 9.60 -3.48 -0.37
CA VAL A 128 9.18 -3.10 0.99
C VAL A 128 10.08 -3.80 1.99
N ASP A 129 10.74 -3.04 2.86
CA ASP A 129 11.50 -3.59 4.00
C ASP A 129 11.03 -2.97 5.31
N VAL A 130 10.35 -3.79 6.10
CA VAL A 130 9.71 -3.39 7.36
C VAL A 130 10.73 -3.39 8.50
N CYS A 131 10.78 -2.29 9.24
CA CYS A 131 11.51 -2.14 10.49
C CYS A 131 10.81 -2.95 11.59
N ARG A 132 11.22 -4.21 11.76
CA ARG A 132 10.54 -5.16 12.68
C ARG A 132 10.44 -4.69 14.13
N ASP A 133 11.42 -3.93 14.59
CA ASP A 133 11.44 -3.40 15.96
C ASP A 133 10.43 -2.25 16.17
N LEU A 134 9.83 -1.76 15.09
CA LEU A 134 8.89 -0.63 15.06
C LEU A 134 7.53 -1.06 14.51
N LEU A 135 7.13 -2.31 14.77
CA LEU A 135 5.79 -2.80 14.51
C LEU A 135 4.88 -2.53 15.71
N ALA A 136 3.70 -1.98 15.44
CA ALA A 136 2.65 -1.81 16.43
C ALA A 136 1.36 -2.45 15.92
N PHE A 137 0.67 -3.13 16.82
CA PHE A 137 -0.71 -3.55 16.63
C PHE A 137 -1.55 -2.80 17.67
N GLU A 138 -2.72 -2.31 17.28
CA GLU A 138 -3.70 -1.86 18.26
C GLU A 138 -4.01 -3.05 19.18
N ASP A 139 -3.75 -2.89 20.47
CA ASP A 139 -4.21 -3.85 21.46
C ASP A 139 -5.74 -3.98 21.31
N PRO A 140 -6.29 -5.21 21.28
CA PRO A 140 -7.73 -5.38 21.20
C PRO A 140 -8.38 -4.61 22.35
N PRO A 141 -9.51 -3.91 22.12
CA PRO A 141 -10.14 -3.10 23.15
C PRO A 141 -10.35 -3.95 24.39
N MET A 142 -9.68 -3.55 25.48
CA MET A 142 -9.69 -4.29 26.75
C MET A 142 -11.15 -4.62 27.11
N PRO A 143 -11.49 -5.89 27.40
CA PRO A 143 -12.88 -6.27 27.65
C PRO A 143 -13.38 -5.43 28.83
N LYS A 144 -14.41 -4.62 28.58
CA LYS A 144 -15.06 -3.79 29.61
C LYS A 144 -15.51 -4.73 30.73
N SER A 145 -14.80 -4.72 31.85
CA SER A 145 -15.20 -5.46 33.04
C SER A 145 -16.56 -4.93 33.47
N THR A 146 -17.61 -5.69 33.24
CA THR A 146 -18.94 -5.38 33.75
C THR A 146 -18.90 -5.46 35.28
N PRO A 147 -19.32 -4.40 36.00
CA PRO A 147 -19.45 -4.50 37.45
C PRO A 147 -20.46 -5.60 37.77
N ARG A 148 -20.07 -6.57 38.61
CA ARG A 148 -21.00 -7.55 39.19
C ARG A 148 -22.11 -6.77 39.89
N HIS A 149 -23.35 -6.91 39.41
CA HIS A 149 -24.53 -6.49 40.15
C HIS A 149 -24.54 -7.21 41.50
N VAL A 150 -24.41 -6.45 42.59
CA VAL A 150 -24.73 -6.94 43.92
C VAL A 150 -26.25 -6.96 44.02
N VAL A 151 -26.85 -8.14 43.95
CA VAL A 151 -28.26 -8.33 44.30
C VAL A 151 -28.36 -8.17 45.81
N ALA A 152 -28.93 -7.05 46.26
CA ALA A 152 -29.36 -6.88 47.63
C ALA A 152 -30.73 -7.58 47.79
N ASP A 153 -30.72 -8.82 48.29
CA ASP A 153 -31.94 -9.48 48.73
C ASP A 153 -32.44 -8.81 50.02
N GLY A 154 -33.48 -7.99 49.87
CA GLY A 154 -34.28 -7.50 50.97
C GLY A 154 -35.26 -8.57 51.45
N LYS A 155 -35.11 -9.02 52.71
CA LYS A 155 -36.23 -9.58 53.47
C LYS A 155 -35.98 -9.45 54.97
N LEU A 156 -36.69 -8.52 55.61
CA LEU A 156 -37.02 -8.65 57.02
C LEU A 156 -38.50 -8.32 57.19
N GLY A 157 -39.30 -9.38 57.31
CA GLY A 157 -40.66 -9.31 57.82
C GLY A 157 -40.67 -9.95 59.19
N SER A 158 -41.10 -9.19 60.19
CA SER A 158 -41.84 -9.61 61.38
C SER A 158 -42.25 -8.37 62.15
#